data_AF-A0A0J9R003-F1
#
_entry.id   AF-A0A0J9R003-F1
#
_cell.length_a   1.000
_cell.length_b   1.000
_cell.length_c   1.000
_cell.angle_alpha   90.00
_cell.angle_beta   90.00
_cell.angle_gamma   90.00
#
_symmetry.space_group_name_H-M   'P 1'
#
loop_
_entity.id
_entity.type
_entity.pdbx_description
1 polymer ?
#
loop_
_entity_poly.entity_id
_entity_poly.type
_entity_poly.pdbx_seq_one_letter_code
_entity_poly.pdbx_strand_id
1 'polypeptide(L)'
;MAMEGKCFGCIATPILVIMISISRAWTMQQQHLSPAIQQHPAVKSLSHLVDGNDNLLPMVSAPSSIDNDYVYIASVNRKFPQFGNSIDDEREAEEQQPEETTYPPPVFDFGMPRNITTRTGHTAAINCRVDNLGDKSVSWIRKRDLHILTAGILTYTSDERFKVVRTADSKDWTLHVKYAQPRDSGIYECQVNTEPKISMAFRLNVIVEFAFAGRMIRCSGPPIPDRPPNLMSGACWSA
;
A
#
# COMPACT_ATOMS: atom_id res chain seq x y z
N MET A 1 25.74 -80.74 34.41
CA MET A 1 24.36 -80.77 33.88
C MET A 1 24.25 -79.64 32.88
N ALA A 2 23.90 -79.97 31.64
CA ALA A 2 23.92 -79.08 30.50
C ALA A 2 22.54 -78.47 30.21
N MET A 3 22.58 -77.45 29.35
CA MET A 3 21.59 -77.02 28.36
C MET A 3 20.72 -75.77 28.64
N GLU A 4 21.06 -74.74 27.86
CA GLU A 4 20.24 -73.94 26.92
C GLU A 4 18.92 -73.27 27.34
N GLY A 5 18.75 -72.02 26.88
CA GLY A 5 17.42 -71.41 26.66
C GLY A 5 17.38 -69.88 26.63
N LYS A 6 17.33 -69.30 25.43
CA LYS A 6 17.12 -67.86 25.11
C LYS A 6 15.81 -67.31 25.70
N CYS A 7 15.75 -66.00 26.00
CA CYS A 7 15.02 -65.03 25.16
C CYS A 7 15.12 -63.58 25.64
N PHE A 8 15.35 -62.70 24.66
CA PHE A 8 15.22 -61.25 24.69
C PHE A 8 13.80 -60.81 25.07
N GLY A 9 13.68 -59.83 25.96
CA GLY A 9 12.42 -59.12 26.25
C GLY A 9 12.70 -57.94 27.18
N CYS A 10 12.87 -56.73 26.65
CA CYS A 10 11.80 -55.74 26.46
C CYS A 10 11.28 -55.13 27.76
N ILE A 11 12.03 -54.21 28.36
CA ILE A 11 11.44 -53.12 29.17
C ILE A 11 12.22 -51.83 28.90
N ALA A 12 12.23 -51.42 27.62
CA ALA A 12 12.43 -50.02 27.28
C ALA A 12 11.11 -49.28 27.55
N THR A 13 11.22 -48.32 28.45
CA THR A 13 10.21 -47.49 29.08
C THR A 13 9.62 -46.43 28.11
N PRO A 14 8.52 -45.75 28.48
CA PRO A 14 7.29 -45.56 27.67
C PRO A 14 7.31 -44.41 26.64
N ILE A 15 8.47 -44.05 26.09
CA ILE A 15 8.58 -42.88 25.19
C ILE A 15 8.18 -43.22 23.74
N LEU A 16 8.19 -44.51 23.35
CA LEU A 16 7.85 -44.93 21.98
C LEU A 16 6.34 -45.14 21.74
N VAL A 17 5.50 -45.19 22.78
CA VAL A 17 4.04 -45.43 22.62
C VAL A 17 3.29 -44.13 22.25
N ILE A 18 3.84 -42.96 22.55
CA ILE A 18 3.25 -41.68 22.14
C ILE A 18 3.52 -41.36 20.66
N MET A 19 4.61 -41.91 20.07
CA MET A 19 4.88 -41.74 18.64
C MET A 19 4.09 -42.71 17.73
N ILE A 20 3.46 -43.75 18.28
CA ILE A 20 2.66 -44.72 17.49
C ILE A 20 1.16 -44.38 17.47
N SER A 21 0.69 -43.42 18.27
CA SER A 21 -0.71 -42.97 18.26
C SER A 21 -0.98 -41.78 17.33
N ILE A 22 0.03 -41.01 16.91
CA ILE A 22 -0.16 -39.94 15.90
C ILE A 22 0.06 -40.46 14.46
N SER A 23 0.80 -41.55 14.27
CA SER A 23 0.96 -42.19 12.94
C SER A 23 -0.24 -43.01 12.48
N ARG A 24 -1.20 -43.34 13.35
CA ARG A 24 -2.40 -44.15 12.99
C ARG A 24 -3.60 -43.34 12.52
N ALA A 25 -3.49 -42.01 12.42
CA ALA A 25 -4.46 -41.18 11.69
C ALA A 25 -4.05 -40.90 10.23
N TRP A 26 -2.93 -41.46 9.76
CA TRP A 26 -2.35 -41.19 8.44
C TRP A 26 -2.17 -42.45 7.58
N THR A 27 -3.02 -43.46 7.74
CA THR A 27 -3.09 -44.58 6.78
C THR A 27 -4.50 -45.14 6.73
N MET A 28 -5.41 -44.48 6.00
CA MET A 28 -6.61 -45.17 5.53
C MET A 28 -7.06 -44.62 4.18
N GLN A 29 -6.84 -45.47 3.17
CA GLN A 29 -7.52 -45.52 1.87
C GLN A 29 -7.36 -44.36 0.89
N GLN A 30 -6.23 -44.41 0.16
CA GLN A 30 -6.24 -44.18 -1.28
C GLN A 30 -6.54 -45.52 -1.96
N GLN A 31 -7.58 -45.58 -2.79
CA GLN A 31 -7.64 -46.36 -4.04
C GLN A 31 -9.04 -46.25 -4.68
N HIS A 32 -9.20 -45.30 -5.59
CA HIS A 32 -9.98 -45.54 -6.80
C HIS A 32 -9.23 -44.87 -7.96
N LEU A 33 -8.61 -45.71 -8.80
CA LEU A 33 -8.01 -45.33 -10.07
C LEU A 33 -9.13 -45.02 -11.07
N SER A 34 -9.10 -43.83 -11.68
CA SER A 34 -9.44 -43.54 -13.09
C SER A 34 -9.27 -42.03 -13.36
N PRO A 35 -8.40 -41.60 -14.29
CA PRO A 35 -8.53 -40.29 -14.91
C PRO A 35 -9.35 -40.46 -16.20
N ALA A 36 -10.65 -40.18 -16.12
CA ALA A 36 -11.40 -39.88 -17.34
C ALA A 36 -10.99 -38.47 -17.78
N ILE A 37 -10.17 -38.42 -18.84
CA ILE A 37 -9.90 -37.21 -19.60
C ILE A 37 -11.22 -36.80 -20.27
N GLN A 38 -12.00 -35.95 -19.61
CA GLN A 38 -13.01 -35.16 -20.29
C GLN A 38 -12.35 -33.85 -20.71
N GLN A 39 -12.02 -33.82 -21.99
CA GLN A 39 -11.76 -32.59 -22.73
C GLN A 39 -12.91 -31.61 -22.45
N HIS A 40 -12.61 -30.49 -21.80
CA HIS A 40 -13.45 -29.32 -21.96
C HIS A 40 -13.40 -28.93 -23.44
N PRO A 41 -14.55 -28.78 -24.10
CA PRO A 41 -14.57 -28.40 -25.51
C PRO A 41 -13.94 -27.02 -25.65
N ALA A 42 -13.16 -26.89 -26.73
CA ALA A 42 -12.46 -25.72 -27.21
C ALA A 42 -13.01 -24.39 -26.67
N VAL A 43 -12.10 -23.55 -26.15
CA VAL A 43 -12.27 -22.10 -26.12
C VAL A 43 -12.62 -21.67 -27.54
N LYS A 44 -13.92 -21.50 -27.81
CA LYS A 44 -14.39 -20.88 -29.04
C LYS A 44 -13.90 -19.44 -29.00
N SER A 45 -13.05 -19.14 -29.97
CA SER A 45 -12.63 -17.82 -30.38
C SER A 45 -13.76 -16.80 -30.25
N LEU A 46 -13.41 -15.69 -29.60
CA LEU A 46 -14.11 -14.40 -29.47
C LEU A 46 -15.22 -14.21 -30.53
N SER A 47 -16.47 -14.44 -30.13
CA SER A 47 -17.64 -14.06 -30.93
C SER A 47 -17.95 -12.58 -30.69
N HIS A 48 -18.04 -11.85 -31.79
CA HIS A 48 -18.35 -10.43 -31.93
C HIS A 48 -19.53 -9.97 -31.08
N LEU A 49 -19.42 -8.76 -30.53
CA LEU A 49 -20.57 -7.98 -30.05
C LEU A 49 -21.37 -7.56 -31.29
N VAL A 50 -22.58 -8.09 -31.38
CA VAL A 50 -23.57 -7.81 -32.42
C VAL A 50 -24.69 -7.02 -31.75
N ASP A 51 -25.06 -5.87 -32.33
CA ASP A 51 -26.20 -5.09 -31.85
C ASP A 51 -27.53 -5.80 -32.20
N GLY A 52 -28.66 -5.41 -31.61
CA GLY A 52 -29.98 -6.06 -31.74
C GLY A 52 -30.59 -6.14 -33.16
N ASN A 53 -29.79 -5.93 -34.21
CA ASN A 53 -30.17 -6.02 -35.63
C ASN A 53 -29.09 -6.71 -36.50
N ASP A 54 -28.23 -7.56 -35.91
CA ASP A 54 -27.27 -8.44 -36.61
C ASP A 54 -26.20 -7.75 -37.48
N ASN A 55 -25.77 -6.53 -37.13
CA ASN A 55 -24.67 -5.83 -37.80
C ASN A 55 -23.37 -5.85 -36.96
N LEU A 56 -22.23 -6.01 -37.64
CA LEU A 56 -20.87 -6.01 -37.06
C LEU A 56 -20.43 -4.61 -36.63
N LEU A 57 -20.13 -4.43 -35.34
CA LEU A 57 -19.56 -3.18 -34.81
C LEU A 57 -18.09 -3.02 -35.22
N PRO A 58 -17.63 -1.83 -35.65
CA PRO A 58 -16.22 -1.58 -35.92
C PRO A 58 -15.41 -1.60 -34.61
N MET A 59 -14.28 -2.32 -34.61
CA MET A 59 -13.26 -2.26 -33.56
C MET A 59 -12.61 -0.87 -33.57
N VAL A 60 -13.03 0.01 -32.66
CA VAL A 60 -12.33 1.27 -32.43
C VAL A 60 -11.20 0.99 -31.44
N SER A 61 -9.96 1.22 -31.88
CA SER A 61 -8.76 1.17 -31.04
C SER A 61 -8.88 2.18 -29.90
N ALA A 62 -8.52 1.76 -28.69
CA ALA A 62 -8.42 2.65 -27.53
C ALA A 62 -7.49 3.84 -27.86
N PRO A 63 -7.91 5.10 -27.67
CA PRO A 63 -7.01 6.22 -27.75
C PRO A 63 -6.23 6.38 -26.45
N SER A 64 -4.94 6.62 -26.61
CA SER A 64 -4.00 7.07 -25.58
C SER A 64 -4.35 8.48 -25.10
N SER A 65 -4.26 8.68 -23.78
CA SER A 65 -3.94 9.93 -23.08
C SER A 65 -4.78 11.19 -23.34
N ILE A 66 -5.38 11.67 -22.24
CA ILE A 66 -5.56 13.08 -21.85
C ILE A 66 -6.32 13.96 -22.86
N ASP A 67 -7.58 14.25 -22.54
CA ASP A 67 -8.01 15.64 -22.41
C ASP A 67 -9.21 15.75 -21.45
N ASN A 68 -9.08 16.69 -20.52
CA ASN A 68 -10.16 17.15 -19.65
C ASN A 68 -11.12 17.98 -20.51
N ASP A 69 -12.34 17.49 -20.71
CA ASP A 69 -13.45 18.37 -21.08
C ASP A 69 -14.68 17.97 -20.24
N TYR A 70 -14.73 18.49 -19.02
CA TYR A 70 -15.95 18.46 -18.21
C TYR A 70 -16.94 19.43 -18.85
N VAL A 71 -17.75 18.91 -19.78
CA VAL A 71 -18.88 19.64 -20.36
C VAL A 71 -19.95 19.79 -19.27
N TYR A 72 -20.12 21.02 -18.76
CA TYR A 72 -21.31 21.38 -17.99
C TYR A 72 -22.52 21.34 -18.91
N ILE A 73 -23.35 20.29 -18.82
CA ILE A 73 -24.69 20.35 -19.42
C ILE A 73 -25.57 21.17 -18.47
N ALA A 74 -25.73 22.45 -18.77
CA ALA A 74 -26.84 23.23 -18.25
C ALA A 74 -28.14 22.62 -18.81
N SER A 75 -29.02 22.15 -17.92
CA SER A 75 -30.32 21.58 -18.24
C SER A 75 -31.17 22.56 -19.07
N VAL A 76 -31.44 22.21 -20.33
CA VAL A 76 -32.48 22.86 -21.11
C VAL A 76 -33.82 22.30 -20.64
N ASN A 77 -34.64 23.17 -20.06
CA ASN A 77 -36.02 22.91 -19.67
C ASN A 77 -36.86 22.51 -20.91
N ARG A 78 -36.83 21.22 -21.30
CA ARG A 78 -37.68 20.70 -22.37
C ARG A 78 -38.97 20.16 -21.77
N LYS A 79 -39.95 21.05 -21.67
CA LYS A 79 -41.34 20.67 -21.56
C LYS A 79 -41.79 20.21 -22.96
N PHE A 80 -42.03 18.90 -23.14
CA PHE A 80 -42.77 18.35 -24.29
C PHE A 80 -43.78 17.30 -23.80
N PRO A 81 -44.90 17.11 -24.51
CA PRO A 81 -46.23 16.95 -23.90
C PRO A 81 -46.64 15.50 -23.62
N GLN A 82 -47.55 15.38 -22.65
CA GLN A 82 -48.26 14.16 -22.24
C GLN A 82 -49.15 13.59 -23.36
N PHE A 83 -48.98 12.30 -23.67
CA PHE A 83 -50.03 11.45 -24.22
C PHE A 83 -50.14 10.20 -23.35
N GLY A 84 -51.34 9.94 -22.84
CA GLY A 84 -51.55 9.17 -21.61
C GLY A 84 -51.73 7.66 -21.73
N ASN A 85 -51.64 7.08 -20.53
CA ASN A 85 -52.34 5.94 -19.91
C ASN A 85 -52.17 4.52 -20.49
N SER A 86 -51.43 3.70 -19.73
CA SER A 86 -51.96 2.45 -19.19
C SER A 86 -51.23 2.07 -17.90
N ILE A 87 -52.05 1.80 -16.89
CA ILE A 87 -51.79 1.39 -15.51
C ILE A 87 -50.84 0.18 -15.48
N ASP A 88 -49.78 0.24 -14.66
CA ASP A 88 -49.29 -0.80 -13.73
C ASP A 88 -47.95 -0.37 -13.11
N ASP A 89 -47.93 -0.24 -11.78
CA ASP A 89 -46.77 -0.02 -10.88
C ASP A 89 -45.89 1.23 -11.07
N GLU A 90 -46.44 2.41 -10.73
CA GLU A 90 -45.63 3.54 -10.26
C GLU A 90 -45.09 3.25 -8.86
N ARG A 91 -44.06 2.40 -8.79
CA ARG A 91 -43.08 2.56 -7.71
C ARG A 91 -42.25 3.77 -8.11
N GLU A 92 -42.68 4.95 -7.68
CA GLU A 92 -41.84 6.14 -7.63
C GLU A 92 -40.53 5.69 -6.98
N ALA A 93 -39.48 5.53 -7.78
CA ALA A 93 -38.15 5.64 -7.26
C ALA A 93 -38.10 7.08 -6.78
N GLU A 94 -38.32 7.29 -5.48
CA GLU A 94 -37.84 8.48 -4.80
C GLU A 94 -36.38 8.61 -5.24
N GLU A 95 -36.10 9.49 -6.21
CA GLU A 95 -34.81 10.13 -6.32
C GLU A 95 -34.64 10.81 -4.98
N GLN A 96 -34.04 10.09 -4.04
CA GLN A 96 -33.48 10.67 -2.84
C GLN A 96 -32.47 11.70 -3.35
N GLN A 97 -32.93 12.95 -3.41
CA GLN A 97 -32.05 14.10 -3.41
C GLN A 97 -31.02 13.81 -2.33
N PRO A 98 -29.71 13.85 -2.65
CA PRO A 98 -28.69 13.54 -1.66
C PRO A 98 -28.96 14.47 -0.47
N GLU A 99 -29.34 13.86 0.65
CA GLU A 99 -29.59 14.55 1.90
C GLU A 99 -28.34 15.38 2.17
N GLU A 100 -28.41 16.68 1.95
CA GLU A 100 -27.31 17.61 2.21
C GLU A 100 -27.20 17.72 3.73
N THR A 101 -26.62 16.67 4.31
CA THR A 101 -26.50 16.52 5.75
C THR A 101 -25.79 17.76 6.30
N THR A 102 -26.37 18.34 7.34
CA THR A 102 -25.91 19.56 8.04
C THR A 102 -24.58 19.35 8.80
N TYR A 103 -23.65 18.60 8.22
CA TYR A 103 -22.33 18.36 8.77
C TYR A 103 -21.31 19.24 8.04
N PRO A 104 -20.38 19.88 8.77
CA PRO A 104 -19.33 20.67 8.14
C PRO A 104 -18.47 19.75 7.23
N PRO A 105 -18.05 20.23 6.05
CA PRO A 105 -17.21 19.44 5.15
C PRO A 105 -15.85 19.16 5.79
N PRO A 106 -15.16 18.07 5.38
CA PRO A 106 -13.83 17.78 5.88
C PRO A 106 -12.84 18.85 5.42
N VAL A 107 -12.02 19.33 6.35
CA VAL A 107 -11.04 20.39 6.11
C VAL A 107 -9.70 19.97 6.67
N PHE A 108 -8.62 20.25 5.93
CA PHE A 108 -7.27 20.00 6.42
C PHE A 108 -6.81 21.08 7.41
N ASP A 109 -6.03 20.67 8.40
CA ASP A 109 -5.30 21.59 9.27
C ASP A 109 -4.04 22.09 8.55
N PHE A 110 -4.07 23.34 8.08
CA PHE A 110 -2.94 23.98 7.42
C PHE A 110 -1.81 24.41 8.38
N GLY A 111 -2.01 24.31 9.70
CA GLY A 111 -0.99 24.60 10.71
C GLY A 111 0.08 23.50 10.83
N MET A 112 -0.17 22.32 10.25
CA MET A 112 0.74 21.19 10.32
C MET A 112 2.01 21.40 9.48
N PRO A 113 3.18 20.93 9.95
CA PRO A 113 4.44 21.08 9.23
C PRO A 113 4.40 20.28 7.92
N ARG A 114 4.53 21.00 6.79
CA ARG A 114 4.49 20.40 5.44
C ARG A 114 5.85 19.96 4.93
N ASN A 115 6.92 20.38 5.59
CA ASN A 115 8.30 20.02 5.25
C ASN A 115 8.88 19.16 6.37
N ILE A 116 8.96 17.86 6.13
CA ILE A 116 9.47 16.88 7.07
C ILE A 116 10.90 16.57 6.65
N THR A 117 11.85 16.74 7.58
CA THR A 117 13.23 16.31 7.37
C THR A 117 13.53 15.16 8.32
N THR A 118 14.11 14.07 7.80
CA THR A 118 14.57 12.95 8.62
C THR A 118 15.96 12.51 8.21
N ARG A 119 16.65 11.83 9.12
CA ARG A 119 17.96 11.23 8.85
C ARG A 119 17.77 9.89 8.16
N THR A 120 18.71 9.56 7.29
CA THR A 120 18.76 8.23 6.65
C THR A 120 18.79 7.13 7.72
N GLY A 121 18.04 6.04 7.49
CA GLY A 121 17.88 4.92 8.41
C GLY A 121 16.87 5.14 9.54
N HIS A 122 16.45 6.38 9.81
CA HIS A 122 15.43 6.66 10.82
C HIS A 122 14.02 6.52 10.25
N THR A 123 13.02 6.50 11.12
CA THR A 123 11.61 6.49 10.70
C THR A 123 11.17 7.93 10.40
N ALA A 124 10.71 8.20 9.17
CA ALA A 124 10.01 9.43 8.85
C ALA A 124 8.56 9.33 9.31
N ALA A 125 8.01 10.38 9.92
CA ALA A 125 6.60 10.49 10.26
C ALA A 125 6.00 11.73 9.60
N ILE A 126 5.04 11.52 8.71
CA ILE A 126 4.33 12.59 8.00
C ILE A 126 2.91 12.63 8.53
N ASN A 127 2.60 13.59 9.39
CA ASN A 127 1.25 13.71 9.96
C ASN A 127 0.36 14.59 9.09
N CYS A 128 -0.83 14.08 8.75
CA CYS A 128 -1.90 14.78 8.07
C CYS A 128 -3.11 14.83 9.00
N ARG A 129 -3.59 16.03 9.30
CA ARG A 129 -4.73 16.22 10.18
C ARG A 129 -5.92 16.72 9.39
N VAL A 130 -7.05 16.04 9.55
CA VAL A 130 -8.31 16.34 8.88
C VAL A 130 -9.39 16.48 9.93
N ASP A 131 -9.99 17.66 10.01
CA ASP A 131 -11.17 17.90 10.82
C ASP A 131 -12.43 17.55 10.01
N ASN A 132 -13.49 17.17 10.72
CA ASN A 132 -14.80 16.82 10.15
C ASN A 132 -14.74 15.71 9.09
N LEU A 133 -13.88 14.69 9.29
CA LEU A 133 -13.72 13.59 8.34
C LEU A 133 -15.01 12.81 8.08
N GLY A 134 -15.87 12.64 9.09
CA GLY A 134 -17.14 11.93 8.95
C GLY A 134 -16.98 10.47 8.50
N ASP A 135 -17.70 10.11 7.45
CA ASP A 135 -17.67 8.80 6.78
C ASP A 135 -16.58 8.71 5.69
N LYS A 136 -15.85 9.80 5.46
CA LYS A 136 -14.78 9.86 4.45
C LYS A 136 -13.52 9.17 4.95
N SER A 137 -12.65 8.84 4.01
CA SER A 137 -11.40 8.13 4.25
C SER A 137 -10.21 8.93 3.74
N VAL A 138 -9.09 8.79 4.45
CA VAL A 138 -7.81 9.40 4.07
C VAL A 138 -6.95 8.39 3.36
N SER A 139 -6.33 8.77 2.24
CA SER A 139 -5.35 7.97 1.52
C SER A 139 -4.02 8.69 1.40
N TRP A 140 -2.94 7.91 1.33
CA TRP A 140 -1.60 8.41 1.09
C TRP A 140 -1.12 7.98 -0.28
N ILE A 141 -0.69 8.93 -1.09
CA ILE A 141 -0.16 8.69 -2.43
C ILE A 141 1.21 9.34 -2.59
N ARG A 142 2.11 8.67 -3.30
CA ARG A 142 3.40 9.24 -3.68
C ARG A 142 3.25 9.98 -5.01
N LYS A 143 3.52 11.29 -5.01
CA LYS A 143 3.19 12.16 -6.15
C LYS A 143 4.05 11.88 -7.41
N ARG A 144 5.28 11.43 -7.24
CA ARG A 144 6.24 11.25 -8.35
C ARG A 144 5.82 10.21 -9.38
N ASP A 145 5.13 9.16 -8.92
CA ASP A 145 4.74 7.98 -9.70
C ASP A 145 3.28 7.59 -9.48
N LEU A 146 2.52 8.44 -8.79
CA LEU A 146 1.12 8.23 -8.42
C LEU A 146 0.87 6.88 -7.71
N HIS A 147 1.88 6.39 -7.00
CA HIS A 147 1.79 5.09 -6.33
C HIS A 147 0.98 5.22 -5.04
N ILE A 148 -0.12 4.48 -4.95
CA ILE A 148 -0.97 4.45 -3.76
C ILE A 148 -0.22 3.70 -2.66
N LEU A 149 0.04 4.37 -1.55
CA LEU A 149 0.73 3.80 -0.40
C LEU A 149 -0.28 3.16 0.55
N THR A 150 -1.32 3.91 0.91
CA THR A 150 -2.38 3.45 1.82
C THR A 150 -3.74 4.03 1.43
N ALA A 151 -4.82 3.32 1.73
CA ALA A 151 -6.17 3.85 1.70
C ALA A 151 -6.87 3.50 3.02
N GLY A 152 -7.26 4.52 3.79
CA GLY A 152 -7.63 4.35 5.18
C GLY A 152 -6.48 3.69 5.96
N ILE A 153 -6.82 2.67 6.74
CA ILE A 153 -5.83 1.87 7.52
C ILE A 153 -5.14 0.78 6.68
N LEU A 154 -5.63 0.51 5.46
CA LEU A 154 -5.12 -0.55 4.61
C LEU A 154 -3.87 -0.06 3.87
N THR A 155 -2.79 -0.84 3.94
CA THR A 155 -1.56 -0.59 3.18
C THR A 155 -1.66 -1.26 1.81
N TYR A 156 -1.55 -0.47 0.73
CA TYR A 156 -1.64 -0.94 -0.66
C TYR A 156 -0.28 -1.29 -1.27
N THR A 157 0.76 -0.57 -0.87
CA THR A 157 2.11 -0.86 -1.36
C THR A 157 2.64 -2.18 -0.77
N SER A 158 3.49 -2.88 -1.53
CA SER A 158 4.21 -4.07 -1.06
C SER A 158 5.40 -3.74 -0.18
N ASP A 159 5.85 -2.49 -0.13
CA ASP A 159 6.95 -2.06 0.72
C ASP A 159 6.49 -1.95 2.19
N GLU A 160 6.89 -2.92 3.00
CA GLU A 160 6.52 -3.05 4.42
C GLU A 160 6.97 -1.87 5.30
N ARG A 161 7.90 -1.05 4.80
CA ARG A 161 8.39 0.14 5.53
C ARG A 161 7.33 1.22 5.63
N PHE A 162 6.38 1.26 4.69
CA PHE A 162 5.26 2.20 4.70
C PHE A 162 4.12 1.64 5.54
N LYS A 163 3.76 2.38 6.59
CA LYS A 163 2.61 2.05 7.45
C LYS A 163 1.87 3.33 7.79
N VAL A 164 0.57 3.25 7.93
CA VAL A 164 -0.27 4.36 8.40
C VAL A 164 -0.74 4.07 9.81
N VAL A 165 -0.75 5.10 10.64
CA VAL A 165 -1.32 5.09 11.98
C VAL A 165 -2.34 6.22 12.04
N ARG A 166 -3.54 5.95 12.57
CA ARG A 166 -4.50 7.00 12.92
C ARG A 166 -4.74 7.06 14.41
N THR A 167 -5.13 8.22 14.90
CA THR A 167 -5.67 8.39 16.24
C THR A 167 -7.07 7.79 16.37
N ALA A 168 -7.51 7.53 17.61
CA ALA A 168 -8.82 6.93 17.89
C ALA A 168 -9.99 7.81 17.41
N ASP A 169 -9.82 9.13 17.42
CA ASP A 169 -10.77 10.12 16.90
C ASP A 169 -10.70 10.30 15.38
N SER A 170 -9.80 9.59 14.68
CA SER A 170 -9.63 9.62 13.22
C SER A 170 -9.31 10.98 12.62
N LYS A 171 -8.78 11.91 13.43
CA LYS A 171 -8.38 13.24 12.97
C LYS A 171 -6.96 13.25 12.43
N ASP A 172 -6.05 12.61 13.14
CA ASP A 172 -4.62 12.58 12.80
C ASP A 172 -4.28 11.27 12.08
N TRP A 173 -3.75 11.41 10.87
CA TRP A 173 -3.34 10.33 9.99
C TRP A 173 -1.85 10.47 9.70
N THR A 174 -1.04 9.63 10.33
CA THR A 174 0.41 9.69 10.19
C THR A 174 0.92 8.55 9.29
N LEU A 175 1.60 8.91 8.20
CA LEU A 175 2.36 7.98 7.39
C LEU A 175 3.77 7.81 7.98
N HIS A 176 4.08 6.58 8.39
CA HIS A 176 5.42 6.17 8.80
C HIS A 176 6.17 5.55 7.62
N VAL A 177 7.40 6.01 7.41
CA VAL A 177 8.37 5.43 6.48
C VAL A 177 9.56 4.93 7.29
N LYS A 178 9.59 3.64 7.61
CA LYS A 178 10.68 3.02 8.36
C LYS A 178 11.95 2.95 7.52
N TYR A 179 13.11 3.03 8.16
CA TYR A 179 14.42 2.96 7.50
C TYR A 179 14.47 3.89 6.28
N ALA A 180 14.11 5.16 6.48
CA ALA A 180 13.98 6.14 5.42
C ALA A 180 15.31 6.27 4.66
N GLN A 181 15.23 6.31 3.33
CA GLN A 181 16.39 6.38 2.45
C GLN A 181 16.37 7.68 1.64
N PRO A 182 17.52 8.16 1.15
CA PRO A 182 17.57 9.37 0.31
C PRO A 182 16.60 9.31 -0.89
N ARG A 183 16.40 8.11 -1.45
CA ARG A 183 15.43 7.83 -2.53
C ARG A 183 13.97 8.01 -2.14
N ASP A 184 13.63 8.01 -0.85
CA ASP A 184 12.27 8.22 -0.38
C ASP A 184 11.94 9.72 -0.30
N SER A 185 12.93 10.61 -0.49
CA SER A 185 12.70 12.05 -0.56
C SER A 185 11.78 12.38 -1.74
N GLY A 186 10.84 13.31 -1.51
CA GLY A 186 9.85 13.66 -2.51
C GLY A 186 8.58 14.25 -1.92
N ILE A 187 7.54 14.31 -2.75
CA ILE A 187 6.22 14.81 -2.37
C ILE A 187 5.26 13.63 -2.15
N TYR A 188 4.62 13.64 -1.01
CA TYR A 188 3.56 12.72 -0.60
C TYR A 188 2.27 13.51 -0.46
N GLU A 189 1.16 13.00 -0.96
CA GLU A 189 -0.14 13.66 -0.79
C GLU A 189 -1.02 12.85 0.14
N CYS A 190 -1.61 13.55 1.10
CA CYS A 190 -2.75 13.10 1.87
C CYS A 190 -4.02 13.49 1.11
N GLN A 191 -4.85 12.53 0.72
CA GLN A 191 -6.08 12.78 -0.02
C GLN A 191 -7.30 12.35 0.79
N VAL A 192 -8.39 13.08 0.68
CA VAL A 192 -9.69 12.68 1.24
C VAL A 192 -10.61 12.38 0.07
N ASN A 193 -11.35 11.27 0.16
CA ASN A 193 -12.30 10.83 -0.88
C ASN A 193 -13.61 11.64 -0.90
N THR A 194 -13.53 12.96 -0.75
CA THR A 194 -14.64 13.88 -1.02
C THR A 194 -14.92 13.98 -2.52
N GLU A 195 -16.05 14.58 -2.87
CA GLU A 195 -16.40 14.91 -4.24
C GLU A 195 -16.61 16.44 -4.35
N PRO A 196 -15.70 17.19 -5.00
CA PRO A 196 -14.44 16.75 -5.60
C PRO A 196 -13.38 16.37 -4.54
N LYS A 197 -12.42 15.52 -4.91
CA LYS A 197 -11.36 15.08 -3.98
C LYS A 197 -10.52 16.27 -3.53
N ILE A 198 -10.29 16.37 -2.22
CA ILE A 198 -9.36 17.35 -1.65
C ILE A 198 -8.02 16.67 -1.33
N SER A 199 -6.92 17.40 -1.45
CA SER A 199 -5.59 16.88 -1.13
C SER A 199 -4.66 17.90 -0.50
N MET A 200 -3.73 17.42 0.32
CA MET A 200 -2.65 18.19 0.91
C MET A 200 -1.30 17.54 0.63
N ALA A 201 -0.39 18.32 0.05
CA ALA A 201 0.95 17.87 -0.29
C ALA A 201 1.96 18.15 0.84
N PHE A 202 2.76 17.14 1.17
CA PHE A 202 3.84 17.14 2.14
C PHE A 202 5.17 16.79 1.45
N ARG A 203 6.24 17.50 1.81
CA ARG A 203 7.59 17.24 1.31
C ARG A 203 8.38 16.48 2.37
N LEU A 204 8.89 15.31 2.00
CA LEU A 204 9.86 14.56 2.79
C LEU A 204 11.27 14.81 2.22
N ASN A 205 12.19 15.21 3.10
CA ASN A 205 13.61 15.35 2.81
C ASN A 205 14.40 14.38 3.69
N VAL A 206 15.07 13.41 3.08
CA VAL A 206 15.88 12.42 3.80
C VAL A 206 17.36 12.80 3.65
N ILE A 207 17.95 13.31 4.72
CA ILE A 207 19.35 13.74 4.73
C ILE A 207 20.28 12.59 5.11
N VAL A 208 21.45 12.55 4.49
CA VAL A 208 22.55 11.67 4.90
C VAL A 208 23.45 12.49 5.81
N GLU A 209 23.49 12.14 7.09
CA GLU A 209 24.51 12.66 7.97
C GLU A 209 25.73 11.74 7.88
N PHE A 210 26.76 12.23 7.19
CA PHE A 210 28.09 11.71 7.42
C PHE A 210 28.50 12.18 8.80
N ALA A 211 28.24 11.35 9.81
CA ALA A 211 28.99 11.44 11.04
C ALA A 211 30.45 11.13 10.66
N PHE A 212 31.19 12.14 10.23
CA PHE A 212 32.60 12.23 10.54
C PHE A 212 32.63 12.26 12.07
N ALA A 213 32.53 11.08 12.69
CA ALA A 213 32.86 10.90 14.07
C ALA A 213 34.32 11.34 14.14
N GLY A 214 34.52 12.61 14.50
CA GLY A 214 35.80 13.23 14.72
C GLY A 214 36.48 12.51 15.88
N ARG A 215 36.99 11.31 15.63
CA ARG A 215 38.34 11.03 16.07
C ARG A 215 39.21 11.93 15.21
N MET A 216 39.43 13.15 15.70
CA MET A 216 40.69 13.81 15.44
C MET A 216 41.74 12.82 15.92
N ILE A 217 42.24 11.99 15.02
CA ILE A 217 43.47 11.24 15.26
C ILE A 217 44.50 12.34 15.42
N ARG A 218 44.78 12.74 16.66
CA ARG A 218 46.01 13.45 16.94
C ARG A 218 47.10 12.50 16.48
N CYS A 219 47.80 12.86 15.42
CA CYS A 219 49.09 12.26 15.14
C CYS A 219 49.99 12.63 16.31
N SER A 220 49.97 11.87 17.39
CA SER A 220 51.02 11.88 18.41
C SER A 220 52.22 11.16 17.82
N GLY A 221 52.83 11.77 16.81
CA GLY A 221 54.20 11.44 16.43
C GLY A 221 55.12 11.88 17.56
N PRO A 222 56.22 11.13 17.84
CA PRO A 222 57.23 11.61 18.76
C PRO A 222 57.70 13.01 18.32
N PRO A 223 57.95 13.93 19.26
CA PRO A 223 58.48 15.24 18.91
C PRO A 223 59.77 15.06 18.11
N ILE A 224 59.78 15.53 16.87
CA ILE A 224 60.96 15.56 16.02
C ILE A 224 61.92 16.56 16.68
N PRO A 225 63.12 16.14 17.14
CA PRO A 225 64.14 17.10 17.52
C PRO A 225 64.60 17.80 16.23
N ASP A 226 64.66 19.13 16.26
CA ASP A 226 65.18 20.00 15.19
C ASP A 226 64.17 20.44 14.11
N ARG A 227 63.07 21.09 14.53
CA ARG A 227 62.31 21.97 13.62
C ARG A 227 62.94 23.37 13.57
N PRO A 228 63.44 23.85 12.41
CA PRO A 228 63.90 25.23 12.25
C PRO A 228 62.71 26.21 12.32
N PRO A 229 62.91 27.43 12.85
CA PRO A 229 61.82 28.35 13.25
C PRO A 229 60.95 28.93 12.13
N ASN A 230 61.18 28.62 10.85
CA ASN A 230 60.56 29.34 9.72
C ASN A 230 59.86 28.46 8.66
N LEU A 231 59.29 27.30 9.03
CA LEU A 231 58.43 26.56 8.09
C LEU A 231 56.96 26.67 8.50
N MET A 232 56.22 27.49 7.77
CA MET A 232 54.76 27.57 7.83
C MET A 232 54.15 26.19 7.57
N SER A 233 53.05 25.94 8.28
CA SER A 233 52.25 24.70 8.24
C SER A 233 51.78 24.37 6.81
N GLY A 234 52.57 23.58 6.09
CA GLY A 234 52.19 22.97 4.82
C GLY A 234 51.33 21.72 5.06
N ALA A 235 50.17 21.68 4.41
CA ALA A 235 49.22 20.58 4.42
C ALA A 235 49.87 19.24 4.04
N CYS A 236 49.59 18.19 4.81
CA CYS A 236 49.93 16.82 4.44
C CYS A 236 48.83 16.27 3.53
N TRP A 237 49.16 15.92 2.29
CA TRP A 237 48.27 15.16 1.41
C TRP A 237 48.39 13.67 1.76
N SER A 238 47.27 12.97 1.88
CA SER A 238 47.23 11.51 2.03
C SER A 238 47.48 10.82 0.69
N ALA A 239 48.26 9.74 0.72
CA ALA A 239 48.43 8.78 -0.38
C ALA A 239 47.22 7.85 -0.50
#